data_AF-A0A2B4SSQ3-F1
#
_entry.id   AF-A0A2B4SSQ3-F1
#
_cell.length_a   1.000
_cell.length_b   1.000
_cell.length_c   1.000
_cell.angle_alpha   90.00
_cell.angle_beta   90.00
_cell.angle_gamma   90.00
#
_symmetry.space_group_name_H-M   'P 1'
#
loop_
_entity.id
_entity.type
_entity.pdbx_description
1 polymer ?
#
loop_
_entity_poly.entity_id
_entity_poly.type
_entity_poly.pdbx_seq_one_letter_code
_entity_poly.pdbx_strand_id
1 'polypeptide(L)'
;MISRLRLATRIGGAARLLAHAKPSVPATTRLMCQVPAQQTEDKPHEFGQFYRDVSSSLKEKTGETGHKLLAGGFLTYILSKEILILHDETLLAVVMFGTMYVVYLYTSQPIASFLDSYSQGILDKFNEFKEARMQFFIDNIKEAKEFEHFISARTDIVEILRENNAMALELEYRNRLHEVARQVKKRLDYQAEIEAFQRRNAQQHIVDWVEKEVVKSISPQLEKESVSQCIRDLKAMAPA
;
A
#
# COMPACT_ATOMS: atom_id res chain seq x y z
N MET A 1 13.22 -59.72 -44.79
CA MET A 1 12.56 -59.67 -43.46
C MET A 1 13.58 -59.05 -42.51
N ILE A 2 13.43 -57.90 -41.84
CA ILE A 2 12.30 -57.03 -41.49
C ILE A 2 12.85 -55.58 -41.45
N SER A 3 11.94 -54.64 -41.66
CA SER A 3 12.12 -53.24 -42.04
C SER A 3 12.70 -52.32 -40.95
N ARG A 4 13.29 -51.22 -41.41
CA ARG A 4 13.64 -50.01 -40.66
C ARG A 4 12.40 -49.39 -40.04
N LEU A 5 12.41 -49.18 -38.73
CA LEU A 5 11.41 -48.37 -38.03
C LEU A 5 12.09 -47.13 -37.44
N ARG A 6 11.92 -46.02 -38.16
CA ARG A 6 12.05 -44.66 -37.64
C ARG A 6 10.96 -44.46 -36.58
N LEU A 7 11.35 -44.25 -35.33
CA LEU A 7 10.42 -43.75 -34.31
C LEU A 7 10.28 -42.23 -34.53
N ALA A 8 9.21 -41.83 -35.21
CA ALA A 8 8.79 -40.44 -35.29
C ALA A 8 8.14 -40.05 -33.95
N THR A 9 8.90 -39.41 -33.08
CA THR A 9 8.39 -38.83 -31.83
C THR A 9 7.60 -37.56 -32.15
N ARG A 10 6.34 -37.73 -32.55
CA ARG A 10 5.36 -36.65 -32.67
C ARG A 10 4.82 -36.34 -31.28
N ILE A 11 5.56 -35.60 -30.46
CA ILE A 11 5.01 -34.92 -29.29
C ILE A 11 4.45 -33.59 -29.78
N GLY A 12 3.28 -33.68 -30.41
CA GLY A 12 2.40 -32.54 -30.64
C GLY A 12 1.31 -32.59 -29.59
N GLY A 13 1.21 -31.54 -28.77
CA GLY A 13 0.02 -31.31 -27.94
C GLY A 13 0.18 -31.52 -26.44
N ALA A 14 0.95 -30.67 -25.78
CA ALA A 14 0.82 -30.47 -24.33
C ALA A 14 1.17 -29.04 -23.88
N ALA A 15 0.99 -28.04 -24.76
CA ALA A 15 1.24 -26.62 -24.46
C ALA A 15 -0.03 -25.77 -24.61
N ARG A 16 -1.17 -26.28 -24.13
CA ARG A 16 -2.44 -25.52 -24.06
C ARG A 16 -3.21 -25.85 -22.78
N LEU A 17 -2.58 -25.81 -21.62
CA LEU A 17 -3.30 -25.91 -20.34
C LEU A 17 -2.84 -24.87 -19.30
N LEU A 18 -2.34 -23.71 -19.71
CA LEU A 18 -2.20 -22.55 -18.83
C LEU A 18 -2.58 -21.26 -19.56
N ALA A 19 -3.72 -21.27 -20.26
CA ALA A 19 -4.38 -20.02 -20.61
C ALA A 19 -5.14 -19.55 -19.38
N HIS A 20 -4.79 -18.34 -18.90
CA HIS A 20 -5.47 -17.62 -17.84
C HIS A 20 -6.98 -17.87 -17.85
N ALA A 21 -7.46 -18.52 -16.79
CA ALA A 21 -8.87 -18.45 -16.43
C ALA A 21 -9.15 -16.98 -16.07
N LYS A 22 -9.56 -16.19 -17.07
CA LYS A 22 -10.28 -14.95 -16.80
C LYS A 22 -11.43 -15.34 -15.86
N PRO A 23 -11.65 -14.68 -14.72
CA PRO A 23 -12.86 -14.90 -13.96
C PRO A 23 -14.02 -14.38 -14.81
N SER A 24 -14.56 -15.22 -15.68
CA SER A 24 -15.90 -15.05 -16.21
C SER A 24 -16.83 -15.34 -15.04
N VAL A 25 -16.98 -14.37 -14.15
CA VAL A 25 -18.14 -14.35 -13.26
C VAL A 25 -19.32 -14.39 -14.22
N PRO A 26 -20.13 -15.46 -14.22
CA PRO A 26 -21.25 -15.52 -15.13
C PRO A 26 -22.14 -14.33 -14.78
N ALA A 27 -22.43 -13.48 -15.78
CA ALA A 27 -23.39 -12.39 -15.67
C ALA A 27 -24.83 -12.87 -15.38
N THR A 28 -25.01 -14.13 -15.00
CA THR A 28 -26.26 -14.78 -14.63
C THR A 28 -26.77 -14.31 -13.27
N THR A 29 -25.91 -13.79 -12.38
CA THR A 29 -26.37 -13.20 -11.11
C THR A 29 -27.04 -11.83 -11.29
N ARG A 30 -26.75 -11.10 -12.38
CA ARG A 30 -27.46 -9.83 -12.68
C ARG A 30 -28.85 -10.06 -13.28
N LEU A 31 -29.01 -11.10 -14.09
CA LEU A 31 -30.27 -11.33 -14.81
C LEU A 31 -31.34 -12.05 -13.98
N MET A 32 -30.96 -12.83 -12.97
CA MET A 32 -31.92 -13.59 -12.15
C MET A 32 -32.49 -12.79 -10.97
N CYS A 33 -31.95 -11.59 -10.69
CA CYS A 33 -32.33 -10.74 -9.57
C CYS A 33 -32.39 -9.25 -9.92
N GLN A 34 -32.59 -8.91 -11.20
CA GLN A 34 -33.11 -7.58 -11.54
C GLN A 34 -34.63 -7.69 -11.52
N VAL A 35 -35.21 -7.43 -10.34
CA VAL A 35 -36.54 -6.83 -10.31
C VAL A 35 -36.41 -5.59 -11.20
N PRO A 36 -37.19 -5.47 -12.29
CA PRO A 36 -37.15 -4.24 -13.07
C PRO A 36 -37.34 -3.10 -12.06
N ALA A 37 -36.43 -2.13 -12.05
CA ALA A 37 -36.60 -0.95 -11.22
C ALA A 37 -38.03 -0.50 -11.47
N GLN A 38 -38.88 -0.51 -10.45
CA GLN A 38 -40.23 -0.02 -10.60
C GLN A 38 -40.04 1.40 -11.12
N GLN A 39 -40.35 1.60 -12.40
CA GLN A 39 -40.70 2.91 -12.89
C GLN A 39 -41.96 3.20 -12.09
N THR A 40 -41.82 3.82 -10.93
CA THR A 40 -42.90 4.59 -10.37
C THR A 40 -43.16 5.62 -11.46
N GLU A 41 -44.13 5.31 -12.34
CA GLU A 41 -44.91 6.38 -12.91
C GLU A 41 -45.41 7.13 -11.68
N ASP A 42 -44.81 8.29 -11.42
CA ASP A 42 -45.18 9.21 -10.35
C ASP A 42 -46.57 9.80 -10.65
N LYS A 43 -47.57 8.95 -10.84
CA LYS A 43 -48.95 9.30 -10.64
C LYS A 43 -49.14 9.18 -9.13
N PRO A 44 -49.22 10.29 -8.39
CA PRO A 44 -49.42 10.20 -6.95
C PRO A 44 -50.64 9.31 -6.70
N HIS A 45 -50.45 8.29 -5.88
CA HIS A 45 -51.53 7.46 -5.37
C HIS A 45 -52.30 8.26 -4.34
N GLU A 46 -53.06 9.24 -4.86
CA GLU A 46 -53.93 10.09 -4.07
C GLU A 46 -55.13 9.27 -3.60
N PHE A 47 -55.50 9.47 -2.34
CA PHE A 47 -56.75 8.93 -1.83
C PHE A 47 -57.91 9.41 -2.72
N GLY A 48 -58.67 8.48 -3.28
CA GLY A 48 -59.73 8.77 -4.24
C GLY A 48 -59.41 8.48 -5.71
N GLN A 49 -58.30 7.80 -6.03
CA GLN A 49 -58.02 7.31 -7.39
C GLN A 49 -59.20 6.55 -8.01
N PHE A 50 -59.82 5.65 -7.26
CA PHE A 50 -61.05 4.97 -7.68
C PHE A 50 -62.18 5.95 -8.03
N TYR A 51 -62.40 6.98 -7.20
CA TYR A 51 -63.42 7.99 -7.46
C TYR A 51 -63.07 8.85 -8.69
N ARG A 52 -61.78 9.18 -8.88
CA ARG A 52 -61.29 9.93 -10.04
C ARG A 52 -61.44 9.14 -11.34
N ASP A 53 -61.15 7.84 -11.31
CA ASP A 53 -61.25 6.94 -12.47
C ASP A 53 -62.70 6.66 -12.84
N VAL A 54 -63.55 6.43 -11.83
CA VAL A 54 -65.01 6.32 -12.03
C VAL A 54 -65.58 7.65 -12.53
N SER A 55 -65.18 8.78 -11.95
CA SER A 55 -65.62 10.11 -12.36
C SER A 55 -65.13 10.48 -13.76
N SER A 56 -63.92 10.08 -14.16
CA SER A 56 -63.37 10.36 -15.50
C SER A 56 -64.09 9.52 -16.55
N SER A 57 -64.35 8.24 -16.27
CA SER A 57 -65.14 7.35 -17.11
C SER A 57 -66.59 7.86 -17.28
N LEU A 58 -67.22 8.32 -16.19
CA LEU A 58 -68.55 8.93 -16.23
C LEU A 58 -68.55 10.27 -16.99
N LYS A 59 -67.53 11.10 -16.80
CA LYS A 59 -67.39 12.40 -17.49
C LYS A 59 -67.27 12.23 -19.01
N GLU A 60 -66.57 11.19 -19.47
CA GLU A 60 -66.46 10.86 -20.89
C GLU A 60 -67.83 10.56 -21.52
N LYS A 61 -68.75 9.94 -20.77
CA LYS A 61 -70.06 9.50 -21.29
C LYS A 61 -71.20 10.48 -21.03
N THR A 62 -71.17 11.20 -19.92
CA THR A 62 -72.31 11.98 -19.39
C THR A 62 -71.98 13.45 -19.12
N GLY A 63 -70.79 13.91 -19.50
CA GLY A 63 -70.34 15.28 -19.33
C GLY A 63 -69.96 15.62 -17.88
N GLU A 64 -69.61 16.90 -17.63
CA GLU A 64 -69.15 17.35 -16.31
C GLU A 64 -70.21 17.29 -15.21
N THR A 65 -71.49 17.24 -15.57
CA THR A 65 -72.58 17.17 -14.60
C THR A 65 -72.95 15.74 -14.22
N GLY A 66 -72.59 14.73 -15.02
CA GLY A 66 -73.07 13.37 -14.85
C GLY A 66 -72.64 12.70 -13.56
N HIS A 67 -71.36 12.81 -13.18
CA HIS A 67 -70.86 12.25 -11.92
C HIS A 67 -71.49 12.93 -10.68
N LYS A 68 -71.75 14.24 -10.74
CA LYS A 68 -72.40 14.99 -9.66
C LYS A 68 -73.88 14.61 -9.52
N LEU A 69 -74.58 14.47 -10.64
CA LEU A 69 -75.99 14.05 -10.65
C LEU A 69 -76.16 12.61 -10.20
N LEU A 70 -75.25 11.70 -10.58
CA LEU A 70 -75.25 10.33 -10.08
C LEU A 70 -75.04 10.31 -8.56
N ALA A 71 -74.00 10.98 -8.05
CA ALA A 71 -73.73 11.01 -6.62
C ALA A 71 -74.90 11.62 -5.81
N GLY A 72 -75.45 12.74 -6.27
CA GLY A 72 -76.61 13.38 -5.64
C GLY A 72 -77.89 12.54 -5.74
N GLY A 73 -78.11 11.87 -6.86
CA GLY A 73 -79.24 10.96 -7.10
C GLY A 73 -79.14 9.68 -6.27
N PHE A 74 -77.94 9.13 -6.09
CA PHE A 74 -77.70 7.97 -5.24
C PHE A 74 -77.93 8.32 -3.76
N LEU A 75 -77.48 9.50 -3.32
CA LEU A 75 -77.73 10.00 -1.98
C LEU A 75 -79.22 10.20 -1.71
N THR A 76 -79.95 10.86 -2.62
CA THR A 76 -81.41 11.03 -2.50
C THR A 76 -82.16 9.71 -2.60
N TYR A 77 -81.70 8.75 -3.39
CA TYR A 77 -82.26 7.40 -3.45
C TYR A 77 -82.12 6.65 -2.11
N ILE A 78 -80.94 6.68 -1.50
CA ILE A 78 -80.69 6.05 -0.18
C ILE A 78 -81.59 6.65 0.90
N LEU A 79 -81.74 7.99 0.91
CA LEU A 79 -82.64 8.68 1.83
C LEU A 79 -84.11 8.36 1.53
N SER A 80 -84.52 8.36 0.27
CA SER A 80 -85.90 8.08 -0.16
C SER A 80 -86.34 6.64 0.11
N LYS A 81 -85.40 5.68 0.14
CA LYS A 81 -85.67 4.27 0.42
C LYS A 81 -85.46 3.91 1.90
N GLU A 82 -85.25 4.90 2.77
CA GLU A 82 -84.98 4.71 4.21
C GLU A 82 -83.82 3.73 4.49
N ILE A 83 -82.92 3.55 3.52
CA ILE A 83 -81.72 2.73 3.69
C ILE A 83 -80.76 3.45 4.67
N LEU A 84 -80.82 4.79 4.71
CA LEU A 84 -80.17 5.61 5.73
C LEU A 84 -81.25 6.32 6.56
N ILE A 85 -81.49 5.81 7.76
CA ILE A 85 -82.44 6.38 8.73
C ILE A 85 -81.71 7.46 9.54
N LEU A 86 -82.27 8.68 9.58
CA LEU A 86 -81.73 9.78 10.37
C LEU A 86 -82.11 9.58 11.85
N HIS A 87 -81.19 8.98 12.60
CA HIS A 87 -81.28 8.75 14.03
C HIS A 87 -80.01 9.27 14.72
N ASP A 88 -79.99 9.26 16.06
CA ASP A 88 -78.85 9.76 16.83
C ASP A 88 -77.52 9.03 16.48
N GLU A 89 -77.61 7.74 16.16
CA GLU A 89 -76.47 6.92 15.73
C GLU A 89 -75.88 7.34 14.37
N THR A 90 -76.69 7.77 13.41
CA THR A 90 -76.19 8.21 12.10
C THR A 90 -75.55 9.59 12.16
N LEU A 91 -76.00 10.46 13.07
CA LEU A 91 -75.33 11.72 13.38
C LEU A 91 -73.95 11.47 14.01
N LEU A 92 -73.87 10.56 14.99
CA LEU A 92 -72.60 10.15 15.59
C LEU A 92 -71.62 9.59 14.54
N ALA A 93 -72.10 8.76 13.62
CA ALA A 93 -71.29 8.22 12.53
C ALA A 93 -70.70 9.34 11.66
N VAL A 94 -71.51 10.34 11.25
CA VAL A 94 -71.03 11.49 10.45
C VAL A 94 -69.94 12.27 11.19
N VAL A 95 -70.11 12.52 12.49
CA VAL A 95 -69.10 13.20 13.31
C VAL A 95 -67.82 12.37 13.40
N MET A 96 -67.91 11.06 13.62
CA MET A 96 -66.75 10.16 13.64
C MET A 96 -65.99 10.16 12.30
N PHE A 97 -66.70 10.03 11.18
CA PHE A 97 -66.10 10.13 9.84
C PHE A 97 -65.45 11.50 9.60
N GLY A 98 -66.10 12.59 10.05
CA GLY A 98 -65.57 13.94 9.98
C GLY A 98 -64.26 14.12 10.75
N THR A 99 -64.21 13.64 12.00
CA THR A 99 -62.99 13.69 12.82
C THR A 99 -61.86 12.82 12.25
N MET A 100 -62.17 11.62 11.75
CA MET A 100 -61.21 10.73 11.10
C MET A 100 -60.61 11.36 9.83
N TYR A 101 -61.43 12.07 9.04
CA TYR A 101 -60.96 12.80 7.87
C TYR A 101 -60.01 13.94 8.23
N VAL A 102 -60.30 14.68 9.29
CA VAL A 102 -59.42 15.75 9.79
C VAL A 102 -58.07 15.17 10.25
N VAL A 103 -58.09 14.09 11.03
CA VAL A 103 -56.86 13.40 11.48
C VAL A 103 -56.04 12.89 10.29
N TYR A 104 -56.68 12.35 9.27
CA TYR A 104 -56.02 11.91 8.04
C TYR A 104 -55.26 13.06 7.35
N LEU A 105 -55.89 14.23 7.19
CA LEU A 105 -55.26 15.38 6.56
C LEU A 105 -54.01 15.83 7.31
N TYR A 106 -54.07 15.92 8.65
CA TYR A 106 -52.93 16.32 9.46
C TYR A 106 -51.80 15.28 9.52
N THR A 107 -52.11 13.99 9.49
CA THR A 107 -51.11 12.92 9.67
C THR A 107 -50.46 12.50 8.34
N SER A 108 -51.07 12.83 7.20
CA SER A 108 -50.58 12.44 5.87
C SER A 108 -49.16 12.93 5.57
N GLN A 109 -48.88 14.21 5.81
CA GLN A 109 -47.58 14.85 5.54
C GLN A 109 -46.43 14.30 6.41
N PRO A 110 -46.55 14.20 7.75
CA PRO A 110 -45.46 13.66 8.57
C PRO A 110 -45.17 12.19 8.25
N ILE A 111 -46.20 11.36 8.00
CA ILE A 111 -45.99 9.96 7.61
C ILE A 111 -45.24 9.86 6.27
N ALA A 112 -45.61 10.69 5.27
CA ALA A 112 -44.93 10.72 3.99
C ALA A 112 -43.44 11.09 4.13
N SER A 113 -43.16 12.15 4.90
CA SER A 113 -41.77 12.59 5.15
C SER A 113 -40.95 11.56 5.94
N PHE A 114 -41.57 10.84 6.89
CA PHE A 114 -40.92 9.78 7.65
C PHE A 114 -40.57 8.59 6.74
N LEU A 115 -41.51 8.14 5.90
CA LEU A 115 -41.25 7.07 4.93
C LEU A 115 -40.17 7.44 3.92
N ASP A 116 -40.16 8.67 3.43
CA ASP A 116 -39.15 9.14 2.47
C ASP A 116 -37.76 9.19 3.12
N SER A 117 -37.63 9.74 4.33
CA SER A 117 -36.36 9.75 5.07
C SER A 117 -35.83 8.35 5.40
N TYR A 118 -36.74 7.41 5.73
CA TYR A 118 -36.38 6.02 5.99
C TYR A 118 -35.90 5.32 4.72
N SER A 119 -36.56 5.56 3.59
CA SER A 119 -36.16 5.05 2.27
C SER A 119 -34.78 5.59 1.88
N GLN A 120 -34.56 6.90 2.01
CA GLN A 120 -33.27 7.54 1.73
C GLN A 120 -32.16 6.98 2.63
N GLY A 121 -32.42 6.80 3.92
CA GLY A 121 -31.46 6.19 4.85
C GLY A 121 -31.03 4.78 4.46
N ILE A 122 -31.96 3.97 3.92
CA ILE A 122 -31.63 2.64 3.39
C ILE A 122 -30.73 2.77 2.15
N LEU A 123 -31.09 3.64 1.20
CA LEU A 123 -30.32 3.86 -0.03
C LEU A 123 -28.90 4.36 0.28
N ASP A 124 -28.76 5.28 1.21
CA ASP A 124 -27.47 5.83 1.64
C ASP A 124 -26.58 4.74 2.24
N LYS A 125 -27.13 3.85 3.07
CA LYS A 125 -26.38 2.72 3.63
C LYS A 125 -25.90 1.73 2.57
N PHE A 126 -26.72 1.47 1.55
CA PHE A 126 -26.29 0.64 0.41
C PHE A 126 -25.21 1.31 -0.44
N ASN A 127 -25.30 2.61 -0.65
CA ASN A 127 -24.28 3.37 -1.37
C ASN A 127 -22.96 3.42 -0.60
N GLU A 128 -23.00 3.69 0.71
CA GLU A 128 -21.85 3.66 1.61
C GLU A 128 -21.15 2.29 1.57
N PHE A 129 -21.93 1.20 1.70
CA PHE A 129 -21.40 -0.16 1.63
C PHE A 129 -20.75 -0.46 0.28
N LYS A 130 -21.38 -0.03 -0.83
CA LYS A 130 -20.86 -0.22 -2.18
C LYS A 130 -19.53 0.52 -2.37
N GLU A 131 -19.44 1.78 -1.91
CA GLU A 131 -18.22 2.57 -1.98
C GLU A 131 -17.10 1.98 -1.13
N ALA A 132 -17.40 1.62 0.13
CA ALA A 132 -16.45 0.95 1.01
C ALA A 132 -15.94 -0.37 0.41
N ARG A 133 -16.84 -1.15 -0.21
CA ARG A 133 -16.46 -2.41 -0.86
C ARG A 133 -15.61 -2.19 -2.12
N MET A 134 -15.90 -1.15 -2.89
CA MET A 134 -15.09 -0.77 -4.04
C MET A 134 -13.67 -0.38 -3.61
N GLN A 135 -13.55 0.46 -2.58
CA GLN A 135 -12.25 0.86 -2.02
C GLN A 135 -11.47 -0.37 -1.51
N PHE A 136 -12.14 -1.25 -0.76
CA PHE A 136 -11.53 -2.51 -0.30
C PHE A 136 -10.96 -3.32 -1.47
N PHE A 137 -11.70 -3.49 -2.56
CA PHE A 137 -11.18 -4.23 -3.72
C PHE A 137 -10.04 -3.51 -4.43
N ILE A 138 -10.09 -2.18 -4.53
CA ILE A 138 -9.00 -1.38 -5.11
C ILE A 138 -7.72 -1.56 -4.30
N ASP A 139 -7.81 -1.53 -2.97
CA ASP A 139 -6.64 -1.65 -2.11
C ASP A 139 -6.05 -3.07 -2.15
N ASN A 140 -6.88 -4.10 -2.17
CA ASN A 140 -6.41 -5.48 -2.39
C ASN A 140 -5.72 -5.65 -3.75
N ILE A 141 -6.21 -4.97 -4.81
CA ILE A 141 -5.57 -5.02 -6.13
C ILE A 141 -4.21 -4.31 -6.12
N LYS A 142 -4.08 -3.18 -5.42
CA LYS A 142 -2.79 -2.48 -5.26
C LYS A 142 -1.79 -3.38 -4.54
N GLU A 143 -2.18 -3.97 -3.43
CA GLU A 143 -1.33 -4.88 -2.65
C GLU A 143 -0.90 -6.11 -3.48
N ALA A 144 -1.82 -6.74 -4.19
CA ALA A 144 -1.51 -7.87 -5.06
C ALA A 144 -0.52 -7.50 -6.18
N LYS A 145 -0.60 -6.29 -6.72
CA LYS A 145 0.32 -5.79 -7.75
C LYS A 145 1.74 -5.55 -7.20
N GLU A 146 1.86 -5.12 -5.95
CA GLU A 146 3.17 -5.02 -5.29
C GLU A 146 3.79 -6.41 -5.11
N PHE A 147 3.01 -7.41 -4.71
CA PHE A 147 3.48 -8.80 -4.61
C PHE A 147 3.95 -9.38 -5.95
N GLU A 148 3.29 -9.07 -7.06
CA GLU A 148 3.73 -9.48 -8.40
C GLU A 148 5.15 -8.98 -8.71
N HIS A 149 5.44 -7.71 -8.37
CA HIS A 149 6.77 -7.14 -8.55
C HIS A 149 7.83 -7.86 -7.69
N PHE A 150 7.51 -8.19 -6.42
CA PHE A 150 8.40 -8.97 -5.56
C PHE A 150 8.68 -10.38 -6.10
N ILE A 151 7.66 -11.03 -6.67
CA ILE A 151 7.84 -12.35 -7.28
C ILE A 151 8.79 -12.25 -8.48
N SER A 152 8.64 -11.22 -9.32
CA SER A 152 9.57 -10.98 -10.43
C SER A 152 11.00 -10.73 -9.96
N ALA A 153 11.19 -9.94 -8.88
CA ALA A 153 12.51 -9.61 -8.35
C ALA A 153 13.19 -10.76 -7.58
N ARG A 154 12.47 -11.86 -7.30
CA ARG A 154 13.00 -12.98 -6.50
C ARG A 154 14.23 -13.63 -7.13
N THR A 155 14.26 -13.77 -8.47
CA THR A 155 15.39 -14.36 -9.18
C THR A 155 16.65 -13.53 -8.95
N ASP A 156 16.51 -12.21 -9.05
CA ASP A 156 17.59 -11.25 -8.94
C ASP A 156 18.14 -11.22 -7.50
N ILE A 157 17.26 -11.28 -6.50
CA ILE A 157 17.67 -11.40 -5.09
C ILE A 157 18.50 -12.68 -4.87
N VAL A 158 18.08 -13.81 -5.44
CA VAL A 158 18.83 -15.07 -5.31
C VAL A 158 20.19 -14.98 -6.01
N GLU A 159 20.26 -14.32 -7.16
CA GLU A 159 21.52 -14.09 -7.87
C GLU A 159 22.47 -13.20 -7.06
N ILE A 160 21.98 -12.06 -6.56
CA ILE A 160 22.74 -11.15 -5.69
C ILE A 160 23.28 -11.89 -4.46
N LEU A 161 22.47 -12.77 -3.84
CA LEU A 161 22.91 -13.55 -2.67
C LEU A 161 24.00 -14.57 -3.03
N ARG A 162 23.92 -15.19 -4.22
CA ARG A 162 24.98 -16.09 -4.70
C ARG A 162 26.27 -15.34 -4.97
N GLU A 163 26.19 -14.19 -5.63
CA GLU A 163 27.35 -13.34 -5.92
C GLU A 163 27.97 -12.79 -4.64
N ASN A 164 27.17 -12.36 -3.67
CA ASN A 164 27.65 -11.90 -2.37
C ASN A 164 28.41 -13.01 -1.63
N ASN A 165 27.90 -14.24 -1.63
CA ASN A 165 28.60 -15.38 -1.03
C ASN A 165 29.94 -15.65 -1.74
N ALA A 166 29.95 -15.65 -3.08
CA ALA A 166 31.19 -15.82 -3.85
C ALA A 166 32.21 -14.70 -3.54
N MET A 167 31.77 -13.45 -3.47
CA MET A 167 32.62 -12.31 -3.11
C MET A 167 33.17 -12.43 -1.69
N ALA A 168 32.36 -12.87 -0.71
CA ALA A 168 32.79 -13.06 0.67
C ALA A 168 33.87 -14.14 0.79
N LEU A 169 33.73 -15.25 0.05
CA LEU A 169 34.73 -16.32 0.00
C LEU A 169 36.05 -15.83 -0.59
N GLU A 170 36.02 -15.08 -1.69
CA GLU A 170 37.20 -14.46 -2.30
C GLU A 170 37.86 -13.44 -1.38
N LEU A 171 37.07 -12.66 -0.64
CA LEU A 171 37.56 -11.69 0.33
C LEU A 171 38.30 -12.40 1.47
N GLU A 172 37.73 -13.45 2.06
CA GLU A 172 38.40 -14.24 3.09
C GLU A 172 39.70 -14.85 2.58
N TYR A 173 39.69 -15.41 1.37
CA TYR A 173 40.88 -15.99 0.77
C TYR A 173 42.00 -14.95 0.63
N ARG A 174 41.69 -13.76 0.09
CA ARG A 174 42.66 -12.66 -0.03
C ARG A 174 43.14 -12.15 1.32
N ASN A 175 42.25 -12.04 2.30
CA ASN A 175 42.62 -11.64 3.66
C ASN A 175 43.63 -12.61 4.28
N ARG A 176 43.42 -13.93 4.12
CA ARG A 176 44.38 -14.94 4.58
C ARG A 176 45.74 -14.81 3.89
N LEU A 177 45.77 -14.58 2.57
CA LEU A 177 47.01 -14.35 1.85
C LEU A 177 47.74 -13.08 2.33
N HIS A 178 47.00 -11.97 2.50
CA HIS A 178 47.56 -10.73 3.02
C HIS A 178 48.07 -10.86 4.45
N GLU A 179 47.40 -11.64 5.29
CA GLU A 179 47.86 -11.94 6.64
C GLU A 179 49.19 -12.68 6.62
N VAL A 180 49.31 -13.76 5.84
CA VAL A 180 50.57 -14.50 5.70
C VAL A 180 51.69 -13.58 5.18
N ALA A 181 51.43 -12.79 4.14
CA ALA A 181 52.40 -11.84 3.60
C ALA A 181 52.84 -10.81 4.65
N ARG A 182 51.92 -10.29 5.47
CA ARG A 182 52.21 -9.36 6.56
C ARG A 182 53.06 -10.00 7.64
N GLN A 183 52.80 -11.25 8.01
CA GLN A 183 53.58 -11.97 9.01
C GLN A 183 55.01 -12.23 8.52
N VAL A 184 55.18 -12.67 7.27
CA VAL A 184 56.51 -12.89 6.68
C VAL A 184 57.29 -11.58 6.60
N LYS A 185 56.65 -10.51 6.12
CA LYS A 185 57.26 -9.17 6.08
C LYS A 185 57.68 -8.71 7.47
N LYS A 186 56.83 -8.89 8.49
CA LYS A 186 57.16 -8.54 9.88
C LYS A 186 58.42 -9.25 10.39
N ARG A 187 58.66 -10.50 10.00
CA ARG A 187 59.88 -11.23 10.39
C ARG A 187 61.13 -10.69 9.67
N LEU A 188 61.00 -10.37 8.39
CA LEU A 188 62.07 -9.76 7.59
C LEU A 188 62.43 -8.35 8.09
N ASP A 189 61.41 -7.51 8.29
CA ASP A 189 61.58 -6.15 8.83
C ASP A 189 62.24 -6.21 10.21
N TYR A 190 61.84 -7.16 11.06
CA TYR A 190 62.50 -7.38 12.36
C TYR A 190 63.99 -7.74 12.24
N GLN A 191 64.37 -8.60 11.30
CA GLN A 191 65.79 -8.92 11.07
C GLN A 191 66.56 -7.70 10.56
N ALA A 192 66.00 -6.96 9.60
CA ALA A 192 66.60 -5.74 9.08
C ALA A 192 66.78 -4.68 10.19
N GLU A 193 65.79 -4.54 11.08
CA GLU A 193 65.87 -3.64 12.24
C GLU A 193 66.93 -4.07 13.25
N ILE A 194 67.08 -5.37 13.52
CA ILE A 194 68.16 -5.90 14.37
C ILE A 194 69.52 -5.56 13.77
N GLU A 195 69.73 -5.81 12.47
CA GLU A 195 71.00 -5.52 11.81
C GLU A 195 71.31 -4.02 11.86
N ALA A 196 70.32 -3.17 11.54
CA ALA A 196 70.46 -1.73 11.65
C ALA A 196 70.74 -1.28 13.09
N PHE A 197 70.11 -1.90 14.09
CA PHE A 197 70.36 -1.65 15.50
C PHE A 197 71.78 -2.06 15.92
N GLN A 198 72.27 -3.24 15.53
CA GLN A 198 73.62 -3.71 15.81
C GLN A 198 74.67 -2.78 15.20
N ARG A 199 74.49 -2.37 13.94
CA ARG A 199 75.39 -1.41 13.28
C ARG A 199 75.43 -0.08 14.01
N ARG A 200 74.26 0.46 14.40
CA ARG A 200 74.18 1.71 15.18
C ARG A 200 74.84 1.58 16.55
N ASN A 201 74.61 0.48 17.26
CA ASN A 201 75.21 0.23 18.57
C ASN A 201 76.73 0.09 18.47
N ALA A 202 77.24 -0.67 17.49
CA ALA A 202 78.67 -0.77 17.25
C ALA A 202 79.30 0.59 16.91
N GLN A 203 78.65 1.40 16.09
CA GLN A 203 79.09 2.77 15.80
C GLN A 203 79.14 3.64 17.07
N GLN A 204 78.09 3.61 17.90
CA GLN A 204 78.07 4.34 19.17
C GLN A 204 79.19 3.86 20.10
N HIS A 205 79.37 2.54 20.24
CA HIS A 205 80.43 1.97 21.07
C HIS A 205 81.83 2.38 20.59
N ILE A 206 82.07 2.39 19.27
CA ILE A 206 83.35 2.85 18.70
C ILE A 206 83.57 4.33 19.01
N VAL A 207 82.55 5.18 18.84
CA VAL A 207 82.65 6.62 19.17
C VAL A 207 82.99 6.81 20.65
N ASP A 208 82.26 6.16 21.55
CA ASP A 208 82.50 6.23 22.99
C ASP A 208 83.89 5.71 23.38
N TRP A 209 84.36 4.64 22.72
CA TRP A 209 85.69 4.08 22.96
C TRP A 209 86.80 5.01 22.48
N VAL A 210 86.66 5.56 21.27
CA VAL A 210 87.61 6.54 20.72
C VAL A 210 87.65 7.78 21.62
N GLU A 211 86.50 8.29 22.08
CA GLU A 211 86.46 9.44 22.99
C GLU A 211 87.23 9.14 24.29
N LYS A 212 86.99 7.98 24.92
CA LYS A 212 87.69 7.57 26.14
C LYS A 212 89.19 7.39 25.96
N GLU A 213 89.62 6.71 24.88
CA GLU A 213 91.05 6.51 24.63
C GLU A 213 91.75 7.81 24.21
N VAL A 214 91.09 8.69 23.45
CA VAL A 214 91.62 10.03 23.17
C VAL A 214 91.80 10.81 24.45
N VAL A 215 90.78 10.90 25.32
CA VAL A 215 90.87 11.59 26.63
C VAL A 215 91.99 11.01 27.49
N LYS A 216 92.15 9.68 27.51
CA LYS A 216 93.22 9.00 28.25
C LYS A 216 94.62 9.22 27.66
N SER A 217 94.72 9.35 26.34
CA SER A 217 95.99 9.58 25.63
C SER A 217 96.52 11.01 25.79
N ILE A 218 95.67 11.96 26.18
CA ILE A 218 96.06 13.33 26.53
C ILE A 218 96.86 13.27 27.84
N SER A 219 98.18 13.18 27.70
CA SER A 219 99.10 13.30 28.83
C SER A 219 99.30 14.79 29.19
N PRO A 220 99.61 15.13 30.45
CA PRO A 220 99.92 16.51 30.84
C PRO A 220 101.14 17.08 30.12
N GLN A 221 101.98 16.22 29.53
CA GLN A 221 103.11 16.61 28.69
C GLN A 221 102.65 17.06 27.30
N LEU A 222 101.71 16.33 26.70
CA LEU A 222 101.05 16.68 25.44
C LEU A 222 100.25 17.98 25.56
N GLU A 223 99.58 18.22 26.69
CA GLU A 223 98.87 19.49 26.92
C GLU A 223 99.83 20.70 26.88
N LYS A 224 101.02 20.59 27.48
CA LYS A 224 102.05 21.64 27.43
C LYS A 224 102.59 21.84 26.01
N GLU A 225 102.82 20.75 25.27
CA GLU A 225 103.25 20.82 23.88
C GLU A 225 102.18 21.46 22.99
N SER A 226 100.90 21.10 23.16
CA SER A 226 99.78 21.74 22.46
C SER A 226 99.68 23.24 22.77
N VAL A 227 99.81 23.66 24.03
CA VAL A 227 99.86 25.09 24.40
C VAL A 227 101.04 25.79 23.70
N SER A 228 102.21 25.15 23.64
CA SER A 228 103.37 25.70 22.94
C SER A 228 103.14 25.83 21.44
N GLN A 229 102.43 24.88 20.83
CA GLN A 229 102.06 24.89 19.42
C GLN A 229 101.01 25.99 19.16
N CYS A 230 100.00 26.17 20.01
CA CYS A 230 99.07 27.30 19.91
C CYS A 230 99.79 28.65 20.00
N ILE A 231 100.80 28.79 20.86
CA ILE A 231 101.64 30.01 20.91
C ILE A 231 102.40 30.21 19.60
N ARG A 232 102.90 29.14 18.97
CA ARG A 232 103.56 29.21 17.65
C ARG A 232 102.58 29.59 16.56
N ASP A 233 101.39 28.99 16.54
CA ASP A 233 100.35 29.26 15.55
C ASP A 233 99.82 30.70 15.70
N LEU A 234 99.62 31.18 16.93
CA LEU A 234 99.29 32.59 17.20
C LEU A 234 100.41 33.54 16.77
N LYS A 235 101.68 33.17 16.98
CA LYS A 235 102.82 33.96 16.45
C LYS A 235 102.89 33.94 14.92
N ALA A 236 102.45 32.86 14.27
CA ALA A 236 102.40 32.76 12.81
C ALA A 236 101.20 33.50 12.21
N MET A 237 100.07 33.57 12.92
CA MET A 237 98.87 34.32 12.54
C MET A 237 98.92 35.80 12.93
N ALA A 238 99.77 36.18 13.89
CA ALA A 238 100.04 37.57 14.22
C ALA A 238 100.80 38.23 13.06
N PRO A 239 100.25 39.27 12.40
CA PRO A 239 101.03 40.08 11.48
C PRO A 239 102.15 40.76 12.27
N ALA A 240 103.36 40.82 11.68
CA ALA A 240 104.51 41.50 12.27
C ALA A 240 104.20 42.95 12.66
#